data_AF-A0A353RKW5-F1
#
_entry.id   AF-A0A353RKW5-F1
#
_cell.length_a   1.000
_cell.length_b   1.000
_cell.length_c   1.000
_cell.angle_alpha   90.00
_cell.angle_beta   90.00
_cell.angle_gamma   90.00
#
_symmetry.space_group_name_H-M   'P 1'
#
loop_
_entity.id
_entity.type
_entity.pdbx_description
1 polymer ?
#
loop_
_entity_poly.entity_id
_entity_poly.type
_entity_poly.pdbx_seq_one_letter_code
_entity_poly.pdbx_strand_id
1 'polypeptide(L)'
;MRKMTCLLALFISISLFASERVNIWPKDKMPHRQDHQIAAMTDEARQKDFKADKNRVAYLEWYDAPAEEVRNGGCMILISGGGYESCCDMELIKLWN
;
A
#
# COMPACT_ATOMS: atom_id res chain seq x y z
N MET A 1 9.95 15.81 32.57
CA MET A 1 9.03 16.13 31.45
C MET A 1 9.66 15.88 30.08
N ARG A 2 10.79 16.49 29.73
CA ARG A 2 11.47 16.29 28.42
C ARG A 2 11.70 14.83 28.00
N LYS A 3 12.12 13.95 28.92
CA LYS A 3 12.31 12.51 28.65
C LYS A 3 11.00 11.78 28.33
N MET A 4 9.90 12.18 28.96
CA MET A 4 8.58 11.59 28.78
C MET A 4 7.96 12.04 27.44
N THR A 5 8.21 13.29 27.04
CA THR A 5 7.84 13.81 25.72
C THR A 5 8.60 13.11 24.60
N CYS A 6 9.90 12.80 24.78
CA CYS A 6 10.68 12.04 23.80
C CYS A 6 10.20 10.59 23.65
N LEU A 7 9.84 9.91 24.75
CA LEU A 7 9.28 8.55 24.70
C LEU A 7 7.93 8.51 23.99
N LEU A 8 7.05 9.48 24.27
CA LEU A 8 5.74 9.57 23.62
C LEU A 8 5.87 9.83 22.10
N ALA A 9 6.80 10.70 21.70
CA ALA A 9 7.07 10.96 20.28
C ALA A 9 7.63 9.72 19.55
N LEU A 10 8.47 8.93 20.23
CA LEU A 10 9.03 7.68 19.69
C LEU A 10 7.94 6.62 19.48
N PHE A 11 7.00 6.47 20.43
CA PHE A 11 5.87 5.56 20.28
C PHE A 11 4.95 5.96 19.11
N ILE A 12 4.66 7.26 18.94
CA ILE A 12 3.84 7.76 17.82
C ILE A 12 4.54 7.48 16.47
N SER A 13 5.86 7.61 16.39
CA SER A 13 6.59 7.32 15.14
C SER A 13 6.60 5.84 14.76
N ILE A 14 6.50 4.91 15.71
CA ILE A 14 6.46 3.46 15.43
C ILE A 14 5.07 3.06 14.91
N SER A 15 4.02 3.80 15.28
CA SER A 15 2.63 3.55 14.84
C SER A 15 2.31 4.01 13.42
N LEU A 16 3.25 4.65 12.70
CA LEU A 16 3.01 5.30 11.41
C LEU A 16 3.44 4.48 10.17
N PHE A 17 3.89 3.23 10.35
CA PHE A 17 4.37 2.39 9.24
C PHE A 17 3.31 1.48 8.59
N ALA A 18 2.05 1.56 9.04
CA ALA A 18 0.96 0.90 8.32
C ALA A 18 0.72 1.60 6.97
N SER A 19 0.61 0.83 5.88
CA SER A 19 0.44 1.30 4.48
C SER A 19 1.72 1.85 3.81
N GLU A 20 2.92 1.44 4.26
CA GLU A 20 4.14 1.77 3.50
C GLU A 20 4.15 1.07 2.14
N ARG A 21 4.04 1.87 1.06
CA ARG A 21 4.18 1.41 -0.32
C ARG A 21 5.66 1.27 -0.68
N VAL A 22 6.07 0.04 -1.02
CA VAL A 22 7.44 -0.30 -1.43
C VAL A 22 7.43 -0.73 -2.89
N ASN A 23 8.18 -0.03 -3.74
CA ASN A 23 8.30 -0.41 -5.16
C ASN A 23 8.85 -1.84 -5.31
N ILE A 24 8.25 -2.65 -6.18
CA ILE A 24 8.69 -4.02 -6.44
C ILE A 24 10.07 -4.03 -7.10
N TRP A 25 10.31 -3.06 -8.00
CA TRP A 25 11.58 -2.90 -8.70
C TRP A 25 12.30 -1.61 -8.31
N PRO A 26 13.63 -1.55 -8.47
CA PRO A 26 14.35 -0.30 -8.43
C PRO A 26 13.81 0.70 -9.45
N LYS A 27 14.10 1.98 -9.20
CA LYS A 27 13.71 3.07 -10.10
C LYS A 27 14.13 2.77 -11.54
N ASP A 28 13.19 2.93 -12.47
CA ASP A 28 13.36 2.74 -13.91
C ASP A 28 13.76 1.31 -14.34
N LYS A 29 13.49 0.29 -13.49
CA LYS A 29 13.78 -1.13 -13.76
C LYS A 29 12.55 -2.03 -13.86
N MET A 30 11.34 -1.47 -13.85
CA MET A 30 10.12 -2.26 -14.05
C MET A 30 10.07 -2.81 -15.49
N PRO A 31 10.01 -4.13 -15.68
CA PRO A 31 9.97 -4.72 -17.02
C PRO A 31 8.60 -4.50 -17.67
N HIS A 32 8.57 -4.43 -19.00
CA HIS A 32 7.34 -4.39 -19.82
C HIS A 32 6.30 -3.33 -19.39
N ARG A 33 6.74 -2.19 -18.87
CA ARG A 33 5.85 -1.06 -18.50
C ARG A 33 4.99 -0.63 -19.68
N GLN A 34 3.68 -0.52 -19.44
CA GLN A 34 2.73 0.00 -20.41
C GLN A 34 2.09 1.29 -19.90
N ASP A 35 1.83 2.25 -20.79
CA ASP A 35 1.37 3.59 -20.37
C ASP A 35 -0.06 3.61 -19.85
N HIS A 36 -0.87 2.59 -20.08
CA HIS A 36 -2.20 2.47 -19.48
C HIS A 36 -2.15 1.87 -18.07
N GLN A 37 -1.07 1.17 -17.69
CA GLN A 37 -0.97 0.48 -16.40
C GLN A 37 -0.93 1.43 -15.21
N ILE A 38 -1.88 1.33 -14.27
CA ILE A 38 -1.90 2.13 -13.05
C ILE A 38 -1.95 1.20 -11.83
N ALA A 39 -0.99 1.36 -10.92
CA ALA A 39 -1.06 0.85 -9.56
C ALA A 39 -1.72 1.91 -8.66
N ALA A 40 -3.03 2.09 -8.81
CA ALA A 40 -3.82 2.96 -7.95
C ALA A 40 -5.22 2.39 -7.84
N MET A 41 -5.83 2.59 -6.68
CA MET A 41 -7.18 2.15 -6.41
C MET A 41 -8.18 2.92 -7.28
N THR A 42 -9.30 2.28 -7.64
CA THR A 42 -10.25 2.83 -8.62
C THR A 42 -10.85 4.17 -8.20
N ASP A 43 -11.00 4.44 -6.90
CA ASP A 43 -11.45 5.74 -6.40
C ASP A 43 -10.36 6.83 -6.50
N GLU A 44 -9.10 6.50 -6.19
CA GLU A 44 -7.93 7.35 -6.37
C GLU A 44 -7.81 7.75 -7.84
N ALA A 45 -7.89 6.77 -8.75
CA ALA A 45 -7.80 6.97 -10.19
C ALA A 45 -8.92 7.85 -10.76
N ARG A 46 -10.08 7.92 -10.10
CA ARG A 46 -11.23 8.75 -10.49
C ARG A 46 -11.17 10.18 -9.97
N GLN A 47 -10.21 10.52 -9.11
CA GLN A 47 -10.06 11.88 -8.60
C GLN A 47 -9.70 12.85 -9.74
N LYS A 48 -10.26 14.08 -9.69
CA LYS A 48 -10.12 15.08 -10.77
C LYS A 48 -8.66 15.48 -11.02
N ASP A 49 -7.85 15.49 -9.98
CA ASP A 49 -6.44 15.88 -9.99
C ASP A 49 -5.48 14.67 -9.95
N PHE A 50 -6.00 13.47 -10.23
CA PHE A 50 -5.21 12.25 -10.26
C PHE A 50 -4.06 12.35 -11.28
N LYS A 51 -2.83 12.05 -10.81
CA LYS A 51 -1.61 12.07 -11.62
C LYS A 51 -1.19 10.65 -11.95
N ALA A 52 -1.67 10.13 -13.07
CA ALA A 52 -1.43 8.74 -13.45
C ALA A 52 0.06 8.39 -13.52
N ASP A 53 0.90 9.30 -14.01
CA ASP A 53 2.36 9.10 -14.12
C ASP A 53 3.06 8.80 -12.78
N LYS A 54 2.49 9.26 -11.66
CA LYS A 54 3.01 8.98 -10.32
C LYS A 54 2.67 7.57 -9.83
N ASN A 55 1.77 6.87 -10.51
CA ASN A 55 1.21 5.58 -10.11
C ASN A 55 1.47 4.50 -11.16
N ARG A 56 2.48 4.66 -12.03
CA ARG A 56 2.83 3.70 -13.10
C ARG A 56 3.81 2.61 -12.67
N VAL A 57 4.18 2.58 -11.39
CA VAL A 57 5.16 1.63 -10.85
C VAL A 57 4.43 0.73 -9.85
N ALA A 58 4.54 -0.58 -10.04
CA ALA A 58 3.96 -1.53 -9.11
C ALA A 58 4.68 -1.50 -7.75
N TYR A 59 3.90 -1.65 -6.68
CA TYR A 59 4.38 -1.64 -5.31
C TYR A 59 3.74 -2.78 -4.49
N LEU A 60 4.36 -3.10 -3.36
CA LEU A 60 3.76 -3.82 -2.25
C LEU A 60 3.31 -2.80 -1.21
N GLU A 61 2.10 -2.95 -0.69
CA GLU A 61 1.60 -2.16 0.43
C GLU A 61 1.42 -3.09 1.63
N TRP A 62 2.09 -2.77 2.73
CA TRP A 62 2.04 -3.57 3.94
C TRP A 62 0.86 -3.15 4.82
N TYR A 63 0.08 -4.14 5.22
CA TYR A 63 -0.98 -3.99 6.22
C TYR A 63 -0.50 -4.53 7.56
N ASP A 64 -1.20 -4.13 8.63
CA ASP A 64 -0.92 -4.66 9.96
C ASP A 64 -1.04 -6.19 9.96
N ALA A 65 -0.15 -6.84 10.71
CA ALA A 65 -0.26 -8.27 10.91
C ALA A 65 -1.60 -8.59 11.63
N PRO A 66 -2.26 -9.72 11.32
CA PRO A 66 -3.48 -10.14 12.02
C PRO A 66 -3.30 -10.17 13.54
N ALA A 67 -4.41 -10.18 14.30
CA ALA A 67 -4.34 -10.31 15.75
C ALA A 67 -3.55 -11.57 16.18
N GLU A 68 -2.77 -11.48 17.26
CA GLU A 68 -1.78 -12.51 17.63
C GLU A 68 -2.42 -13.89 17.81
N GLU A 69 -3.64 -13.95 18.32
CA GLU A 69 -4.45 -15.14 18.56
C GLU A 69 -4.89 -15.90 17.31
N VAL A 70 -4.90 -15.26 16.14
CA VAL A 70 -5.26 -15.90 14.85
C VAL A 70 -4.06 -16.11 13.92
N ARG A 71 -2.86 -15.64 14.30
CA ARG A 71 -1.65 -15.82 13.48
C ARG A 71 -1.28 -17.29 13.39
N ASN A 72 -1.00 -17.75 12.17
CA ASN A 72 -0.55 -19.11 11.88
C ASN A 72 0.83 -19.17 11.18
N GLY A 73 1.53 -18.03 11.08
CA GLY A 73 2.81 -17.90 10.38
C GLY A 73 2.69 -17.72 8.86
N GLY A 74 1.46 -17.73 8.30
CA GLY A 74 1.22 -17.45 6.90
C GLY A 74 1.34 -15.96 6.56
N CYS A 75 1.70 -15.67 5.32
CA CYS A 75 1.64 -14.34 4.71
C CYS A 75 0.72 -14.42 3.49
N MET A 76 -0.21 -13.47 3.37
CA MET A 76 -1.12 -13.38 2.23
C MET A 76 -0.69 -12.23 1.34
N ILE A 77 -0.52 -12.52 0.05
CA ILE A 77 -0.29 -11.50 -0.98
C ILE A 77 -1.58 -11.35 -1.77
N LEU A 78 -2.19 -10.17 -1.69
CA LEU A 78 -3.33 -9.81 -2.53
C LEU A 78 -2.83 -9.12 -3.79
N ILE A 79 -3.24 -9.62 -4.95
CA ILE A 79 -2.98 -8.99 -6.24
C ILE A 79 -4.32 -8.54 -6.80
N SER A 80 -4.49 -7.23 -6.96
CA SER A 80 -5.75 -6.68 -7.43
C SER A 80 -6.03 -7.02 -8.88
N GLY A 81 -7.29 -7.30 -9.18
CA GLY A 81 -7.80 -7.32 -10.55
C GLY A 81 -7.92 -5.90 -11.12
N GLY A 82 -8.61 -5.78 -12.27
CA GLY A 82 -8.87 -4.49 -12.91
C GLY A 82 -8.31 -4.34 -14.33
N GLY A 83 -7.94 -5.45 -14.96
CA GLY A 83 -7.60 -5.48 -16.39
C GLY A 83 -6.41 -4.60 -16.74
N TYR A 84 -5.49 -4.40 -15.79
CA TYR A 84 -4.33 -3.52 -15.88
C TYR A 84 -4.63 -2.01 -15.85
N GLU A 85 -5.88 -1.57 -15.76
CA GLU A 85 -6.23 -0.13 -15.80
C GLU A 85 -6.25 0.52 -14.41
N SER A 86 -6.60 -0.24 -13.38
CA SER A 86 -6.62 0.20 -11.97
C SER A 86 -6.63 -1.01 -11.05
N CYS A 87 -6.48 -0.78 -9.74
CA CYS A 87 -6.77 -1.75 -8.70
C CYS A 87 -8.27 -1.63 -8.32
N CYS A 88 -9.01 -2.73 -8.34
CA CYS A 88 -10.47 -2.75 -8.17
C CYS A 88 -10.96 -3.18 -6.78
N ASP A 89 -10.07 -3.52 -5.85
CA ASP A 89 -10.44 -4.08 -4.53
C ASP A 89 -10.82 -3.04 -3.47
N MET A 90 -11.21 -1.85 -3.91
CA MET A 90 -11.62 -0.68 -3.12
C MET A 90 -12.27 -0.97 -1.76
N GLU A 91 -13.42 -1.66 -1.81
CA GLU A 91 -14.23 -1.99 -0.64
C GLU A 91 -13.92 -3.37 -0.12
N LEU A 92 -13.36 -4.23 -0.99
CA LEU A 92 -12.99 -5.57 -0.60
C LEU A 92 -11.91 -5.50 0.44
N ILE A 93 -10.83 -4.72 0.26
CA ILE A 93 -9.69 -4.65 1.17
C ILE A 93 -10.05 -4.30 2.63
N LYS A 94 -11.16 -3.58 2.84
CA LYS A 94 -11.68 -3.23 4.18
C LYS A 94 -12.20 -4.45 4.95
N LEU A 95 -12.54 -5.54 4.26
CA LEU A 95 -13.03 -6.79 4.85
C LEU A 95 -11.88 -7.71 5.34
N TRP A 96 -10.62 -7.29 5.21
CA TRP A 96 -9.44 -8.14 5.36
C TRP A 96 -8.61 -7.78 6.60
N ASN A 97 -9.07 -6.80 7.38
CA ASN A 97 -8.50 -6.36 8.66
C ASN A 97 -9.35 -6.85 9.83
#